data_AF-A0A9E2L6Q4-F1
#
_entry.id   AF-A0A9E2L6Q4-F1
#
_cell.length_a   1.000
_cell.length_b   1.000
_cell.length_c   1.000
_cell.angle_alpha   90.00
_cell.angle_beta   90.00
_cell.angle_gamma   90.00
#
_symmetry.space_group_name_H-M   'P 1'
#
loop_
_entity.id
_entity.type
_entity.pdbx_description
1 polymer ?
#
loop_
_entity_poly.entity_id
_entity_poly.type
_entity_poly.pdbx_seq_one_letter_code
_entity_poly.pdbx_strand_id
1 'polypeptide(L)'
;MLNIETKKHDQFTLELKVGYSHGDQRFPVSDFVMNTWVFIPDSLYINQKTYTKSDFYRDTRSHIRLMTPIYSLHELVEADCQPFQLLAASWENYRQETSLENRKELEHQLKMLGNIVRSALRSRGRALALERDSGRALSLLTETFQDIAFVQSRLRTLFLSENKTKSSAELPSDFRKTDAYIACTVAFYLSKVSTMMKEHHRSIREAVQNLFVSYFEPEQEYLTAQGYSVPMLREKLRNQEYLKQMSALRRFVESDLYLFVRKKNNTFLAQQILFMLAAGLSMIFATIVSFSFQQTYGNFTRPLFIALVVSYMFKDRIKDFLRYWFANKLGSKYYDYRTKLDMRGKYIGQGKEGFDFVNETRIPEEVKNLRMQGEEDPDSVPPESI
;
A
#
# COMPACT_ATOMS: atom_id res chain seq x y z
N MET A 1 -4.18 -15.09 -9.05
CA MET A 1 -4.85 -14.20 -10.03
C MET A 1 -4.53 -12.74 -9.67
N LEU A 2 -4.33 -11.86 -10.67
CA LEU A 2 -4.10 -10.42 -10.45
C LEU A 2 -5.41 -9.65 -10.68
N ASN A 3 -5.77 -8.75 -9.77
CA ASN A 3 -6.88 -7.80 -9.96
C ASN A 3 -6.33 -6.38 -9.86
N ILE A 4 -6.67 -5.49 -10.80
CA ILE A 4 -6.16 -4.12 -10.86
C ILE A 4 -7.33 -3.14 -10.81
N GLU A 5 -7.33 -2.26 -9.82
CA GLU A 5 -8.24 -1.11 -9.75
C GLU A 5 -7.44 0.18 -9.93
N THR A 6 -7.82 1.01 -10.90
CA THR A 6 -7.20 2.31 -11.16
C THR A 6 -8.15 3.44 -10.76
N LYS A 7 -7.66 4.45 -10.04
CA LYS A 7 -8.46 5.63 -9.71
C LYS A 7 -7.61 6.90 -9.63
N LYS A 8 -8.20 8.03 -9.99
CA LYS A 8 -7.70 9.36 -9.62
C LYS A 8 -7.84 9.52 -8.10
N HIS A 9 -6.73 9.59 -7.37
CA HIS A 9 -6.75 9.75 -5.92
C HIS A 9 -7.00 11.21 -5.53
N ASP A 10 -6.27 12.12 -6.17
CA ASP A 10 -6.43 13.57 -6.04
C ASP A 10 -6.03 14.26 -7.36
N GLN A 11 -5.80 15.57 -7.32
CA GLN A 11 -5.42 16.36 -8.51
C GLN A 11 -4.04 15.97 -9.08
N PHE A 12 -3.15 15.39 -8.27
CA PHE A 12 -1.75 15.14 -8.61
C PHE A 12 -1.36 13.66 -8.53
N THR A 13 -2.26 12.79 -8.09
CA THR A 13 -1.96 11.40 -7.75
C THR A 13 -2.91 10.43 -8.44
N LEU A 14 -2.32 9.49 -9.19
CA LEU A 14 -2.99 8.28 -9.66
C LEU A 14 -2.70 7.14 -8.68
N GLU A 15 -3.73 6.39 -8.27
CA GLU A 15 -3.58 5.22 -7.41
C GLU A 15 -3.93 3.95 -8.19
N LEU A 16 -2.98 3.01 -8.21
CA LEU A 16 -3.12 1.68 -8.80
C LEU A 16 -3.14 0.66 -7.66
N LYS A 17 -4.25 -0.05 -7.49
CA LYS A 17 -4.36 -1.12 -6.50
C LYS A 17 -4.28 -2.46 -7.19
N VAL A 18 -3.31 -3.26 -6.79
CA VAL A 18 -3.08 -4.60 -7.34
C VAL A 18 -3.33 -5.63 -6.24
N GLY A 19 -4.30 -6.51 -6.46
CA GLY A 19 -4.60 -7.64 -5.61
C GLY A 19 -3.82 -8.88 -6.05
N TYR A 20 -2.97 -9.41 -5.17
CA TYR A 20 -2.27 -10.68 -5.36
C TYR A 20 -3.01 -11.76 -4.56
N SER A 21 -3.65 -12.69 -5.25
CA SER A 21 -4.27 -13.87 -4.63
C SER A 21 -3.31 -15.06 -4.73
N HIS A 22 -3.15 -15.80 -3.62
CA HIS A 22 -2.35 -17.03 -3.59
C HIS A 22 -2.82 -17.99 -4.68
N GLY A 23 -1.86 -18.66 -5.33
CA GLY A 23 -2.17 -19.70 -6.30
C GLY A 23 -2.71 -20.96 -5.63
N ASP A 24 -2.71 -22.06 -6.37
CA ASP A 24 -3.03 -23.39 -5.85
C ASP A 24 -2.16 -23.72 -4.61
N GLN A 25 -2.80 -24.12 -3.50
CA GLN A 25 -2.15 -24.44 -2.21
C GLN A 25 -1.09 -25.53 -2.32
N ARG A 26 -1.07 -26.28 -3.42
CA ARG A 26 -0.02 -27.26 -3.73
C ARG A 26 1.36 -26.63 -3.93
N PHE A 27 1.45 -25.33 -4.26
CA PHE A 27 2.73 -24.66 -4.46
C PHE A 27 3.09 -23.77 -3.26
N PRO A 28 4.23 -24.02 -2.60
CA PRO A 28 4.64 -23.26 -1.41
C PRO A 28 5.07 -21.82 -1.74
N VAL A 29 5.30 -21.51 -3.02
CA VAL A 29 5.73 -20.20 -3.50
C VAL A 29 4.82 -19.79 -4.65
N SER A 30 4.31 -18.55 -4.58
CA SER A 30 3.56 -17.93 -5.67
C SER A 30 4.40 -16.84 -6.31
N ASP A 31 4.63 -16.96 -7.61
CA ASP A 31 5.30 -15.93 -8.42
C ASP A 31 4.26 -15.10 -9.18
N PHE A 32 4.43 -13.78 -9.14
CA PHE A 32 3.56 -12.83 -9.84
C PHE A 32 4.42 -11.91 -10.70
N VAL A 33 3.97 -11.68 -11.94
CA VAL A 33 4.58 -10.73 -12.86
C VAL A 33 3.50 -9.78 -13.34
N MET A 34 3.78 -8.48 -13.24
CA MET A 34 2.91 -7.43 -13.77
C MET A 34 3.75 -6.49 -14.62
N ASN A 35 3.36 -6.35 -15.89
CA ASN A 35 3.91 -5.35 -16.79
C ASN A 35 2.87 -4.25 -16.96
N THR A 36 3.24 -3.01 -16.64
CA THR A 36 2.36 -1.84 -16.77
C THR A 36 2.88 -0.94 -17.88
N TRP A 37 2.03 -0.67 -18.86
CA TRP A 37 2.32 0.28 -19.94
C TRP A 37 1.54 1.57 -19.71
N VAL A 38 2.27 2.68 -19.63
CA VAL A 38 1.71 4.02 -19.42
C VAL A 38 2.01 4.84 -20.66
N PHE A 39 0.97 5.27 -21.36
CA PHE A 39 1.06 6.16 -22.51
C PHE A 39 0.85 7.59 -22.03
N ILE A 40 1.82 8.46 -22.30
CA ILE A 40 1.83 9.85 -21.86
C ILE A 40 1.89 10.75 -23.10
N PRO A 41 1.03 11.79 -23.20
CA PRO A 41 1.10 12.74 -24.30
C PRO A 41 2.43 13.49 -24.35
N ASP A 42 2.96 13.71 -25.55
CA ASP A 42 4.21 14.45 -25.78
C ASP A 42 4.16 15.90 -25.25
N SER A 43 2.96 16.50 -25.19
CA SER A 43 2.74 17.85 -24.65
C SER A 43 3.11 17.99 -23.18
N LEU A 44 3.12 16.90 -22.41
CA LEU A 44 3.56 16.91 -21.01
C LEU A 44 5.08 16.90 -20.87
N TYR A 45 5.81 16.72 -21.98
CA TYR A 45 7.27 16.74 -22.04
C TYR A 45 7.95 15.75 -21.08
N ILE A 46 7.33 14.60 -20.83
CA ILE A 46 7.85 13.51 -19.99
C ILE A 46 8.53 12.48 -20.90
N ASN A 47 9.86 12.41 -20.85
CA ASN A 47 10.66 11.48 -21.64
C ASN A 47 11.96 11.10 -20.92
N GLN A 48 12.76 10.19 -21.51
CA GLN A 48 13.99 9.68 -20.92
C GLN A 48 15.01 10.77 -20.51
N LYS A 49 14.96 11.96 -21.12
CA LYS A 49 15.86 13.09 -20.81
C LYS A 49 15.31 14.01 -19.72
N THR A 50 13.99 14.13 -19.61
CA THR A 50 13.32 15.10 -18.73
C THR A 50 12.75 14.47 -17.46
N TYR A 51 12.55 13.16 -17.46
CA TYR A 51 12.05 12.39 -16.33
C TYR A 51 12.87 11.12 -16.16
N THR A 52 13.84 11.16 -15.24
CA THR A 52 14.78 10.05 -15.06
C THR A 52 14.15 8.92 -14.24
N LYS A 53 14.80 7.74 -14.23
CA LYS A 53 14.39 6.66 -13.33
C LYS A 53 14.38 7.10 -11.86
N SER A 54 15.33 7.94 -11.44
CA SER A 54 15.35 8.48 -10.08
C SER A 54 14.15 9.37 -9.78
N ASP A 55 13.67 10.16 -10.76
CA ASP A 55 12.46 10.96 -10.61
C ASP A 55 11.23 10.04 -10.47
N PHE A 56 11.11 9.03 -11.34
CA PHE A 56 10.05 8.02 -11.26
C PHE A 56 9.96 7.37 -9.87
N TYR A 57 11.08 6.89 -9.34
CA TYR A 57 11.10 6.22 -8.03
C TYR A 57 10.96 7.17 -6.84
N ARG A 58 11.24 8.47 -7.01
CA ARG A 58 10.97 9.51 -5.99
C ARG A 58 9.48 9.80 -5.90
N ASP A 59 8.82 9.87 -7.06
CA ASP A 59 7.42 10.27 -7.15
C ASP A 59 6.48 9.07 -6.97
N THR A 60 6.97 7.84 -7.18
CA THR A 60 6.22 6.60 -6.99
C THR A 60 6.28 6.11 -5.55
N ARG A 61 5.11 5.98 -4.91
CA ARG A 61 4.95 5.35 -3.60
C ARG A 61 4.33 3.96 -3.74
N SER A 62 5.10 2.94 -3.37
CA SER A 62 4.63 1.55 -3.33
C SER A 62 4.37 1.13 -1.90
N HIS A 63 3.12 0.78 -1.59
CA HIS A 63 2.70 0.25 -0.31
C HIS A 63 2.20 -1.18 -0.49
N ILE A 64 2.86 -2.13 0.17
CA ILE A 64 2.47 -3.53 0.13
C ILE A 64 1.86 -3.88 1.48
N ARG A 65 0.66 -4.46 1.45
CA ARG A 65 -0.08 -4.88 2.62
C ARG A 65 -0.76 -6.22 2.38
N LEU A 66 -0.94 -6.97 3.45
CA LEU A 66 -1.77 -8.17 3.44
C LEU A 66 -3.24 -7.80 3.24
N MET A 67 -3.98 -8.72 2.62
CA MET A 67 -5.43 -8.59 2.53
C MET A 67 -6.04 -8.92 3.89
N THR A 68 -6.99 -8.09 4.33
CA THR A 68 -7.81 -8.42 5.49
C THR A 68 -8.65 -9.65 5.17
N PRO A 69 -8.71 -10.66 6.06
CA PRO A 69 -9.65 -11.76 5.94
C PRO A 69 -11.07 -11.26 5.69
N ILE A 70 -11.79 -11.95 4.81
CA ILE A 70 -13.15 -11.57 4.43
C ILE A 70 -14.10 -12.17 5.45
N TYR A 71 -14.80 -11.31 6.19
CA TYR A 71 -15.91 -11.67 7.05
C TYR A 71 -17.09 -10.74 6.76
N SER A 72 -18.30 -11.28 6.77
CA SER A 72 -19.53 -10.52 6.88
C SER A 72 -19.67 -9.98 8.31
N LEU A 73 -20.49 -8.94 8.48
CA LEU A 73 -20.74 -8.41 9.82
C LEU A 73 -21.50 -9.42 10.70
N HIS A 74 -22.39 -10.21 10.09
CA HIS A 74 -23.17 -11.23 10.77
C HIS A 74 -22.34 -12.42 11.23
N GLU A 75 -21.36 -12.85 10.44
CA GLU A 75 -20.39 -13.89 10.84
C GLU A 75 -19.63 -13.51 12.12
N LEU A 76 -19.49 -12.21 12.42
CA LEU A 76 -18.83 -11.76 13.66
C LEU A 76 -19.71 -11.96 14.91
N VAL A 77 -21.01 -12.13 14.72
CA VAL A 77 -22.00 -12.39 15.78
C VAL A 77 -22.03 -13.87 16.15
N GLU A 78 -21.71 -14.76 15.22
CA GLU A 78 -21.73 -16.22 15.42
C GLU A 78 -20.83 -16.64 16.60
N ALA A 79 -21.31 -17.61 17.39
CA ALA A 79 -20.64 -18.02 18.62
C ALA A 79 -19.23 -18.57 18.36
N ASP A 80 -19.07 -19.29 17.26
CA ASP A 80 -17.84 -19.93 16.81
C ASP A 80 -16.96 -19.06 15.89
N CYS A 81 -17.24 -17.76 15.83
CA CYS A 81 -16.44 -16.79 15.09
C CYS A 81 -14.95 -16.81 15.49
N GLN A 82 -14.11 -17.27 14.56
CA GLN A 82 -12.68 -17.45 14.75
C GLN A 82 -11.94 -16.18 15.24
N PRO A 83 -12.17 -14.96 14.69
CA PRO A 83 -11.56 -13.73 15.21
C PRO A 83 -11.74 -13.51 16.72
N PHE A 84 -12.94 -13.78 17.26
CA PHE A 84 -13.20 -13.64 18.69
C PHE A 84 -12.59 -14.78 19.51
N GLN A 85 -12.55 -16.01 18.98
CA GLN A 85 -11.89 -17.13 19.64
C GLN A 85 -10.38 -16.90 19.78
N LEU A 86 -9.72 -16.46 18.71
CA LEU A 86 -8.29 -16.13 18.72
C LEU A 86 -7.99 -14.97 19.68
N LEU A 87 -8.84 -13.94 19.68
CA LEU A 87 -8.71 -12.83 20.62
C LEU A 87 -8.87 -13.28 22.08
N ALA A 88 -9.88 -14.09 22.39
CA ALA A 88 -10.10 -14.61 23.74
C ALA A 88 -8.93 -15.48 24.21
N ALA A 89 -8.42 -16.37 23.35
CA ALA A 89 -7.23 -17.18 23.66
C ALA A 89 -5.99 -16.32 23.90
N SER A 90 -5.75 -15.30 23.07
CA SER A 90 -4.62 -14.37 23.24
C SER A 90 -4.73 -13.54 24.52
N TRP A 91 -5.95 -13.17 24.92
CA TRP A 91 -6.21 -12.46 26.17
C TRP A 91 -5.93 -13.34 27.39
N GLU A 92 -6.38 -14.59 27.37
CA GLU A 92 -6.13 -15.54 28.45
C GLU A 92 -4.63 -15.82 28.61
N ASN A 93 -3.92 -16.08 27.52
CA ASN A 93 -2.47 -16.27 27.54
C ASN A 93 -1.72 -15.06 28.11
N TYR A 94 -2.15 -13.84 27.74
CA TYR A 94 -1.56 -12.61 28.29
C TYR A 94 -1.81 -12.44 29.79
N ARG A 95 -2.96 -12.90 30.31
CA ARG A 95 -3.26 -12.85 31.75
C ARG A 95 -2.49 -13.88 32.55
N GLN A 96 -2.28 -15.06 31.96
CA GLN A 96 -1.46 -16.11 32.58
C GLN A 96 0.01 -15.70 32.63
N GLU A 97 0.53 -15.13 31.54
CA GLU A 97 1.91 -14.67 31.45
C GLU A 97 2.03 -13.37 30.63
N THR A 98 2.48 -12.30 31.29
CA THR A 98 2.68 -10.97 30.68
C THR A 98 4.00 -10.87 29.91
N SER A 99 4.30 -11.88 29.08
CA SER A 99 5.49 -11.91 28.23
C SER A 99 5.38 -10.92 27.06
N LEU A 100 6.54 -10.54 26.50
CA LEU A 100 6.57 -9.68 25.31
C LEU A 100 5.88 -10.33 24.11
N GLU A 101 5.94 -11.66 24.01
CA GLU A 101 5.31 -12.43 22.94
C GLU A 101 3.78 -12.42 23.07
N ASN A 102 3.25 -12.73 24.26
CA ASN A 102 1.81 -12.71 24.51
C ASN A 102 1.22 -11.31 24.33
N ARG A 103 1.96 -10.26 24.73
CA ARG A 103 1.54 -8.87 24.48
C ARG A 103 1.43 -8.57 22.98
N LYS A 104 2.41 -8.97 22.19
CA LYS A 104 2.42 -8.76 20.72
C LYS A 104 1.30 -9.54 20.03
N GLU A 105 1.02 -10.74 20.51
CA GLU A 105 -0.06 -11.55 19.97
C GLU A 105 -1.45 -11.00 20.33
N LEU A 106 -1.65 -10.53 21.55
CA LEU A 106 -2.88 -9.83 21.92
C LEU A 106 -3.06 -8.55 21.09
N GLU A 107 -2.01 -7.75 20.93
CA GLU A 107 -2.02 -6.55 20.07
C GLU A 107 -2.39 -6.92 18.62
N HIS A 108 -1.88 -8.04 18.12
CA HIS A 108 -2.22 -8.55 16.80
C HIS A 108 -3.71 -8.81 16.66
N GLN A 109 -4.27 -9.63 17.55
CA GLN A 109 -5.65 -10.07 17.45
C GLN A 109 -6.62 -8.90 17.57
N LEU A 110 -6.30 -7.92 18.41
CA LEU A 110 -7.05 -6.65 18.51
C LEU A 110 -7.01 -5.86 17.19
N LYS A 111 -5.83 -5.65 16.61
CA LYS A 111 -5.69 -4.95 15.32
C LYS A 111 -6.38 -5.72 14.18
N MET A 112 -6.28 -7.05 14.17
CA MET A 112 -6.97 -7.89 13.19
C MET A 112 -8.48 -7.74 13.29
N LEU A 113 -9.04 -7.83 14.50
CA LEU A 113 -10.48 -7.60 14.72
C LEU A 113 -10.90 -6.21 14.22
N GLY A 114 -10.16 -5.16 14.56
CA GLY A 114 -10.45 -3.80 14.08
C GLY A 114 -10.46 -3.68 12.55
N ASN A 115 -9.52 -4.31 11.87
CA ASN A 115 -9.49 -4.34 10.40
C ASN A 115 -10.67 -5.15 9.81
N ILE A 116 -10.99 -6.29 10.40
CA ILE A 116 -12.09 -7.16 9.97
C ILE A 116 -13.42 -6.42 10.11
N VAL A 117 -13.71 -5.83 11.27
CA VAL A 117 -14.94 -5.05 11.54
C VAL A 117 -15.08 -3.93 10.52
N ARG A 118 -14.01 -3.16 10.26
CA ARG A 118 -14.06 -2.11 9.23
C ARG A 118 -14.36 -2.68 7.84
N SER A 119 -13.75 -3.80 7.46
CA SER A 119 -13.96 -4.42 6.16
C SER A 119 -15.42 -4.91 6.01
N ALA A 120 -15.95 -5.54 7.07
CA ALA A 120 -17.33 -6.02 7.15
C ALA A 120 -18.33 -4.86 7.02
N LEU A 121 -18.14 -3.78 7.78
CA LEU A 121 -18.95 -2.55 7.69
C LEU A 121 -18.92 -1.97 6.28
N ARG A 122 -17.74 -1.84 5.66
CA ARG A 122 -17.62 -1.33 4.28
C ARG A 122 -18.43 -2.16 3.29
N SER A 123 -18.40 -3.49 3.41
CA SER A 123 -19.13 -4.40 2.52
C SER A 123 -20.63 -4.29 2.75
N ARG A 124 -21.08 -4.27 4.01
CA ARG A 124 -22.49 -4.06 4.38
C ARG A 124 -23.01 -2.71 3.86
N GLY A 125 -22.20 -1.66 3.87
CA GLY A 125 -22.61 -0.33 3.36
C GLY A 125 -22.75 -0.27 1.86
N ARG A 126 -21.92 -1.03 1.13
CA ARG A 126 -22.09 -1.17 -0.31
C ARG A 126 -23.39 -1.90 -0.62
N ALA A 127 -23.74 -2.94 0.15
CA ALA A 127 -25.01 -3.64 -0.01
C ALA A 127 -26.20 -2.70 0.27
N LEU A 128 -26.16 -1.94 1.38
CA LEU A 128 -27.19 -0.94 1.69
C LEU A 128 -27.31 0.15 0.62
N ALA A 129 -26.19 0.60 0.06
CA ALA A 129 -26.18 1.63 -1.00
C ALA A 129 -26.79 1.15 -2.33
N LEU A 130 -26.76 -0.15 -2.60
CA LEU A 130 -27.29 -0.73 -3.83
C LEU A 130 -28.75 -1.19 -3.68
N GLU A 131 -29.25 -1.30 -2.45
CA GLU A 131 -30.61 -1.72 -2.17
C GLU A 131 -31.60 -0.62 -2.55
N ARG A 132 -32.55 -0.96 -3.42
CA ARG A 132 -33.55 -0.02 -3.94
C ARG A 132 -34.88 -0.14 -3.20
N ASP A 133 -35.15 -1.30 -2.60
CA ASP A 133 -36.37 -1.53 -1.84
C ASP A 133 -36.25 -0.90 -0.44
N SER A 134 -37.18 0.00 -0.14
CA SER A 134 -37.17 0.78 1.11
C SER A 134 -37.41 -0.08 2.36
N GLY A 135 -38.24 -1.13 2.26
CA GLY A 135 -38.51 -2.04 3.36
C GLY A 135 -37.32 -2.95 3.65
N ARG A 136 -36.70 -3.50 2.60
CA ARG A 136 -35.48 -4.30 2.72
C ARG A 136 -34.30 -3.48 3.24
N ALA A 137 -34.12 -2.25 2.74
CA ALA A 137 -33.08 -1.36 3.22
C ALA A 137 -33.21 -1.08 4.72
N LEU A 138 -34.45 -0.88 5.22
CA LEU A 138 -34.72 -0.67 6.64
C LEU A 138 -34.46 -1.93 7.49
N SER A 139 -34.86 -3.12 7.01
CA SER A 139 -34.54 -4.40 7.68
C SER A 139 -33.03 -4.59 7.77
N LEU A 140 -32.34 -4.44 6.64
CA LEU A 140 -30.89 -4.62 6.55
C LEU A 140 -30.14 -3.64 7.44
N LEU A 141 -30.62 -2.39 7.55
CA LEU A 141 -30.08 -1.39 8.45
C LEU A 141 -30.27 -1.81 9.92
N THR A 142 -31.47 -2.25 10.28
CA THR A 142 -31.80 -2.67 11.65
C THR A 142 -30.93 -3.85 12.09
N GLU A 143 -30.81 -4.87 11.24
CA GLU A 143 -29.88 -6.00 11.45
C GLU A 143 -28.44 -5.52 11.60
N THR A 144 -28.01 -4.56 10.76
CA THR A 144 -26.64 -4.01 10.83
C THR A 144 -26.37 -3.36 12.18
N PHE A 145 -27.33 -2.61 12.73
CA PHE A 145 -27.20 -2.00 14.07
C PHE A 145 -27.14 -3.06 15.17
N GLN A 146 -27.94 -4.11 15.08
CA GLN A 146 -27.93 -5.22 16.03
C GLN A 146 -26.58 -5.94 16.01
N ASP A 147 -26.06 -6.27 14.82
CA ASP A 147 -24.77 -6.92 14.67
C ASP A 147 -23.63 -6.02 15.22
N ILE A 148 -23.65 -4.71 14.93
CA ILE A 148 -22.69 -3.74 15.48
C ILE A 148 -22.71 -3.75 17.00
N ALA A 149 -23.90 -3.60 17.60
CA ALA A 149 -24.07 -3.54 19.04
C ALA A 149 -23.59 -4.83 19.70
N PHE A 150 -23.89 -5.98 19.08
CA PHE A 150 -23.42 -7.28 19.55
C PHE A 150 -21.90 -7.40 19.48
N VAL A 151 -21.27 -7.06 18.36
CA VAL A 151 -19.81 -7.13 18.18
C VAL A 151 -19.08 -6.25 19.20
N GLN A 152 -19.55 -5.02 19.41
CA GLN A 152 -18.95 -4.14 20.42
C GLN A 152 -19.19 -4.65 21.85
N SER A 153 -20.40 -5.12 22.15
CA SER A 153 -20.71 -5.69 23.46
C SER A 153 -19.87 -6.93 23.76
N ARG A 154 -19.68 -7.82 22.76
CA ARG A 154 -18.82 -9.01 22.87
C ARG A 154 -17.37 -8.63 23.14
N LEU A 155 -16.82 -7.66 22.38
CA LEU A 155 -15.48 -7.14 22.61
C LEU A 155 -15.34 -6.54 24.02
N ARG A 156 -16.25 -5.66 24.42
CA ARG A 156 -16.21 -4.99 25.72
C ARG A 156 -16.37 -5.97 26.88
N THR A 157 -17.29 -6.94 26.76
CA THR A 157 -17.52 -7.95 27.80
C THR A 157 -16.26 -8.78 28.04
N LEU A 158 -15.52 -9.15 27.00
CA LEU A 158 -14.27 -9.91 27.11
C LEU A 158 -13.22 -9.22 28.01
N PHE A 159 -13.15 -7.89 27.98
CA PHE A 159 -12.15 -7.12 28.73
C PHE A 159 -12.70 -6.46 30.01
N LEU A 160 -14.00 -6.16 30.08
CA LEU A 160 -14.61 -5.41 31.19
C LEU A 160 -15.31 -6.30 32.22
N SER A 161 -15.85 -7.47 31.84
CA SER A 161 -16.62 -8.31 32.77
C SER A 161 -15.74 -9.00 33.83
N GLU A 162 -14.49 -9.32 33.50
CA GLU A 162 -13.59 -10.10 34.35
C GLU A 162 -12.60 -9.25 35.18
N ASN A 163 -12.63 -7.92 35.01
CA ASN A 163 -11.77 -6.99 35.75
C ASN A 163 -12.39 -6.47 37.07
N LYS A 164 -13.62 -6.89 37.42
CA LYS A 164 -14.28 -6.51 38.67
C LYS A 164 -13.67 -7.18 39.93
N THR A 165 -12.92 -8.27 39.77
CA THR A 165 -12.40 -9.08 40.88
C THR A 165 -10.91 -8.90 41.19
N LYS A 166 -10.12 -8.25 40.31
CA LYS A 166 -8.72 -7.91 40.58
C LYS A 166 -8.54 -6.40 40.52
N SER A 167 -8.34 -5.79 41.68
CA SER A 167 -8.02 -4.37 41.82
C SER A 167 -6.79 -4.02 40.96
N SER A 168 -6.91 -2.97 40.14
CA SER A 168 -5.82 -2.24 39.49
C SER A 168 -5.05 -2.87 38.31
N ALA A 169 -5.60 -3.83 37.56
CA ALA A 169 -5.04 -4.10 36.23
C ALA A 169 -5.55 -3.04 35.24
N GLU A 170 -4.71 -2.05 34.90
CA GLU A 170 -5.04 -1.08 33.87
C GLU A 170 -5.33 -1.82 32.55
N LEU A 171 -6.48 -1.56 31.92
CA LEU A 171 -6.85 -2.17 30.64
C LEU A 171 -5.70 -2.00 29.63
N PRO A 172 -5.37 -3.03 28.83
CA PRO A 172 -4.33 -2.90 27.82
C PRO A 172 -4.58 -1.68 26.93
N SER A 173 -3.57 -0.84 26.74
CA SER A 173 -3.70 0.39 25.94
C SER A 173 -4.18 0.09 24.51
N ASP A 174 -3.85 -1.10 24.02
CA ASP A 174 -4.15 -1.57 22.67
C ASP A 174 -5.62 -1.97 22.53
N PHE A 175 -6.25 -2.46 23.61
CA PHE A 175 -7.69 -2.67 23.67
C PHE A 175 -8.41 -1.32 23.57
N ARG A 176 -8.05 -0.33 24.40
CA ARG A 176 -8.68 1.00 24.40
C ARG A 176 -8.62 1.65 23.01
N LYS A 177 -7.45 1.60 22.35
CA LYS A 177 -7.28 2.11 20.97
C LYS A 177 -8.16 1.37 19.97
N THR A 178 -8.26 0.04 20.08
CA THR A 178 -9.04 -0.79 19.14
C THR A 178 -10.54 -0.57 19.30
N ASP A 179 -11.04 -0.54 20.53
CA ASP A 179 -12.45 -0.26 20.81
C ASP A 179 -12.83 1.14 20.33
N ALA A 180 -12.02 2.15 20.67
CA ALA A 180 -12.22 3.52 20.19
C ALA A 180 -12.18 3.61 18.66
N TYR A 181 -11.31 2.85 18.00
CA TYR A 181 -11.25 2.78 16.54
C TYR A 181 -12.52 2.18 15.94
N ILE A 182 -13.03 1.09 16.51
CA ILE A 182 -14.26 0.43 16.06
C ILE A 182 -15.44 1.39 16.21
N ALA A 183 -15.62 2.00 17.38
CA ALA A 183 -16.66 2.97 17.65
C ALA A 183 -16.62 4.15 16.64
N CYS A 184 -15.44 4.72 16.45
CA CYS A 184 -15.19 5.76 15.48
C CYS A 184 -15.52 5.33 14.04
N THR A 185 -15.18 4.10 13.66
CA THR A 185 -15.46 3.54 12.32
C THR A 185 -16.94 3.32 12.11
N VAL A 186 -17.65 2.77 13.11
CA VAL A 186 -19.10 2.63 13.11
C VAL A 186 -19.76 4.00 12.97
N ALA A 187 -19.33 4.98 13.75
CA ALA A 187 -19.87 6.32 13.69
C ALA A 187 -19.73 6.95 12.29
N PHE A 188 -18.53 6.90 11.72
CA PHE A 188 -18.28 7.37 10.35
C PHE A 188 -19.17 6.64 9.33
N TYR A 189 -19.29 5.33 9.46
CA TYR A 189 -20.09 4.50 8.58
C TYR A 189 -21.58 4.85 8.63
N LEU A 190 -22.15 4.89 9.84
CA LEU A 190 -23.55 5.23 10.05
C LEU A 190 -23.84 6.65 9.52
N SER A 191 -22.89 7.58 9.68
CA SER A 191 -23.05 8.95 9.16
C SER A 191 -23.13 8.94 7.63
N LYS A 192 -22.27 8.14 6.97
CA LYS A 192 -22.30 7.97 5.52
C LYS A 192 -23.61 7.34 5.05
N VAL A 193 -24.07 6.27 5.69
CA VAL A 193 -25.37 5.65 5.38
C VAL A 193 -26.49 6.67 5.56
N SER A 194 -26.49 7.45 6.64
CA SER A 194 -27.51 8.49 6.86
C SER A 194 -27.56 9.52 5.72
N THR A 195 -26.40 9.95 5.20
CA THR A 195 -26.35 10.88 4.08
C THR A 195 -26.86 10.26 2.79
N MET A 196 -26.50 9.00 2.52
CA MET A 196 -26.97 8.28 1.33
C MET A 196 -28.48 8.04 1.38
N MET A 197 -29.00 7.66 2.55
CA MET A 197 -30.44 7.41 2.75
C MET A 197 -31.29 8.68 2.76
N LYS A 198 -30.69 9.89 2.82
CA LYS A 198 -31.45 11.15 2.62
C LYS A 198 -32.09 11.21 1.23
N GLU A 199 -31.57 10.50 0.24
CA GLU A 199 -32.12 10.48 -1.12
C GLU A 199 -33.35 9.55 -1.24
N HIS A 200 -33.64 8.74 -0.21
CA HIS A 200 -34.81 7.86 -0.14
C HIS A 200 -35.97 8.46 0.70
N HIS A 201 -37.16 7.85 0.60
CA HIS A 201 -38.43 8.30 1.20
C HIS A 201 -38.35 8.76 2.67
N ARG A 202 -39.19 9.75 3.04
CA ARG A 202 -39.22 10.44 4.35
C ARG A 202 -39.27 9.50 5.57
N SER A 203 -39.99 8.39 5.50
CA SER A 203 -40.16 7.42 6.59
C SER A 203 -38.86 6.68 6.96
N ILE A 204 -38.00 6.39 5.98
CA ILE A 204 -36.71 5.73 6.22
C ILE A 204 -35.76 6.69 6.92
N ARG A 205 -35.81 7.98 6.56
CA ARG A 205 -34.96 9.02 7.14
C ARG A 205 -35.18 9.15 8.65
N GLU A 206 -36.44 9.16 9.09
CA GLU A 206 -36.80 9.25 10.51
C GLU A 206 -36.35 8.01 11.28
N ALA A 207 -36.56 6.81 10.73
CA ALA A 207 -36.09 5.56 11.34
C ALA A 207 -34.57 5.49 11.46
N VAL A 208 -33.84 5.89 10.40
CA VAL A 208 -32.37 5.98 10.41
C VAL A 208 -31.90 6.98 11.46
N GLN A 209 -32.56 8.15 11.57
CA GLN A 209 -32.19 9.18 12.53
C GLN A 209 -32.39 8.70 13.99
N ASN A 210 -33.50 8.03 14.28
CA ASN A 210 -33.76 7.48 15.61
C ASN A 210 -32.75 6.41 16.00
N LEU A 211 -32.45 5.47 15.09
CA LEU A 211 -31.41 4.46 15.29
C LEU A 211 -30.04 5.11 15.55
N PHE A 212 -29.72 6.15 14.79
CA PHE A 212 -28.48 6.89 14.93
C PHE A 212 -28.36 7.54 16.31
N VAL A 213 -29.36 8.30 16.74
CA VAL A 213 -29.37 8.94 18.07
C VAL A 213 -29.23 7.90 19.18
N SER A 214 -30.00 6.80 19.10
CA SER A 214 -29.97 5.74 20.11
C SER A 214 -28.61 5.06 20.27
N TYR A 215 -27.80 5.03 19.21
CA TYR A 215 -26.45 4.47 19.24
C TYR A 215 -25.40 5.50 19.65
N PHE A 216 -25.48 6.72 19.12
CA PHE A 216 -24.42 7.71 19.24
C PHE A 216 -24.32 8.33 20.62
N GLU A 217 -25.43 8.61 21.29
CA GLU A 217 -25.40 9.28 22.60
C GLU A 217 -24.63 8.45 23.64
N PRO A 218 -24.96 7.16 23.89
CA PRO A 218 -24.20 6.34 24.83
C PRO A 218 -22.74 6.15 24.41
N GLU A 219 -22.47 6.05 23.11
CA GLU A 219 -21.13 5.82 22.58
C GLU A 219 -20.23 7.06 22.74
N GLN A 220 -20.78 8.26 22.55
CA GLN A 220 -20.05 9.51 22.78
C GLN A 220 -19.70 9.71 24.25
N GLU A 221 -20.63 9.39 25.17
CA GLU A 221 -20.39 9.41 26.61
C GLU A 221 -19.28 8.43 26.99
N TYR A 222 -19.35 7.19 26.48
CA TYR A 222 -18.33 6.17 26.70
C TYR A 222 -16.94 6.62 26.22
N LEU A 223 -16.82 7.11 24.98
CA LEU A 223 -15.54 7.56 24.42
C LEU A 223 -14.97 8.76 25.20
N THR A 224 -15.83 9.70 25.59
CA THR A 224 -15.44 10.86 26.39
C THR A 224 -14.91 10.43 27.76
N ALA A 225 -15.56 9.46 28.41
CA ALA A 225 -15.11 8.88 29.68
C ALA A 225 -13.76 8.16 29.57
N GLN A 226 -13.45 7.60 28.40
CA GLN A 226 -12.15 6.99 28.09
C GLN A 226 -11.07 8.02 27.66
N GLY A 227 -11.39 9.31 27.65
CA GLY A 227 -10.47 10.39 27.28
C GLY A 227 -10.31 10.62 25.77
N TYR A 228 -11.20 10.06 24.95
CA TYR A 228 -11.18 10.26 23.49
C TYR A 228 -12.02 11.48 23.09
N SER A 229 -11.51 12.25 22.13
CA SER A 229 -12.26 13.34 21.50
C SER A 229 -13.41 12.78 20.67
N VAL A 230 -14.57 13.43 20.73
CA VAL A 230 -15.79 13.11 19.96
C VAL A 230 -16.18 14.31 19.08
N PRO A 231 -16.79 14.08 17.90
CA PRO A 231 -17.13 15.16 16.98
C PRO A 231 -18.30 15.99 17.53
N MET A 232 -18.23 17.32 17.38
CA MET A 232 -19.30 18.24 17.77
C MET A 232 -19.71 19.16 16.63
N LEU A 233 -21.03 19.39 16.51
CA LEU A 233 -21.59 20.32 15.54
C LEU A 233 -21.04 21.73 15.81
N ARG A 234 -20.54 22.38 14.75
CA ARG A 234 -20.06 23.77 14.74
C ARG A 234 -18.77 24.07 15.53
N GLU A 235 -18.06 23.06 16.05
CA GLU A 235 -16.76 23.24 16.72
C GLU A 235 -15.57 22.81 15.84
N LYS A 236 -14.99 23.75 15.08
CA LYS A 236 -13.93 23.44 14.11
C LYS A 236 -12.66 22.84 14.74
N LEU A 237 -12.17 23.39 15.85
CA LEU A 237 -10.93 22.96 16.51
C LEU A 237 -11.05 21.54 17.06
N ARG A 238 -12.12 21.26 17.81
CA ARG A 238 -12.41 19.93 18.36
C ARG A 238 -12.60 18.88 17.27
N ASN A 239 -13.21 19.25 16.15
CA ASN A 239 -13.33 18.37 14.99
C ASN A 239 -11.96 18.07 14.33
N GLN A 240 -11.00 19.00 14.35
CA GLN A 240 -9.63 18.72 13.90
C GLN A 240 -8.92 17.72 14.82
N GLU A 241 -9.10 17.83 16.13
CA GLU A 241 -8.55 16.89 17.11
C GLU A 241 -9.12 15.49 16.94
N TYR A 242 -10.45 15.39 16.77
CA TYR A 242 -11.12 14.14 16.42
C TYR A 242 -10.53 13.49 15.15
N LEU A 243 -10.32 14.27 14.08
CA LEU A 243 -9.73 13.75 12.84
C LEU A 243 -8.27 13.30 13.01
N LYS A 244 -7.47 14.01 13.80
CA LYS A 244 -6.10 13.61 14.14
C LYS A 244 -6.09 12.31 14.93
N GLN A 245 -6.95 12.19 15.94
CA GLN A 245 -7.12 10.99 16.76
C GLN A 245 -7.56 9.80 15.90
N MET A 246 -8.61 9.96 15.09
CA MET A 246 -9.09 8.96 14.16
C MET A 246 -7.96 8.45 13.24
N SER A 247 -7.17 9.37 12.69
CA SER A 247 -6.04 9.03 11.83
C SER A 247 -4.96 8.24 12.57
N ALA A 248 -4.70 8.56 13.85
CA ALA A 248 -3.76 7.83 14.69
C ALA A 248 -4.27 6.41 15.02
N LEU A 249 -5.54 6.29 15.41
CA LEU A 249 -6.19 4.99 15.69
C LEU A 249 -6.21 4.10 14.45
N ARG A 250 -6.52 4.68 13.28
CA ARG A 250 -6.47 3.98 12.01
C ARG A 250 -5.07 3.47 11.68
N ARG A 251 -4.03 4.31 11.83
CA ARG A 251 -2.64 3.88 11.60
C ARG A 251 -2.23 2.75 12.54
N PHE A 252 -2.66 2.83 13.81
CA PHE A 252 -2.41 1.77 14.79
C PHE A 252 -3.04 0.44 14.33
N VAL A 253 -4.34 0.43 14.00
CA VAL A 253 -5.05 -0.79 13.59
C VAL A 253 -4.54 -1.33 12.25
N GLU A 254 -4.29 -0.49 11.24
CA GLU A 254 -3.81 -0.96 9.94
C GLU A 254 -2.34 -1.38 9.95
N SER A 255 -1.54 -0.98 10.95
CA SER A 255 -0.08 -1.20 10.96
C SER A 255 0.33 -2.67 10.81
N ASP A 256 -0.46 -3.59 11.34
CA ASP A 256 -0.18 -5.04 11.30
C ASP A 256 -0.36 -5.66 9.90
N LEU A 257 -1.09 -4.98 9.02
CA LEU A 257 -1.27 -5.44 7.64
C LEU A 257 -0.16 -4.96 6.72
N TYR A 258 0.52 -3.85 7.05
CA TYR A 258 1.59 -3.31 6.21
C TYR A 258 2.87 -4.14 6.34
N LEU A 259 3.45 -4.48 5.20
CA LEU A 259 4.73 -5.18 5.15
C LEU A 259 5.89 -4.21 5.26
N PHE A 260 6.94 -4.61 5.96
CA PHE A 260 8.17 -3.82 6.00
C PHE A 260 8.92 -4.02 4.68
N VAL A 261 8.95 -2.96 3.88
CA VAL A 261 9.60 -2.91 2.56
C VAL A 261 10.98 -2.29 2.73
N ARG A 262 12.04 -3.09 2.62
CA ARG A 262 13.41 -2.58 2.50
C ARG A 262 13.84 -2.62 1.04
N LYS A 263 13.88 -1.45 0.39
CA LYS A 263 14.39 -1.31 -0.98
C LYS A 263 15.92 -1.30 -0.96
N LYS A 264 16.56 -2.16 -1.76
CA LYS A 264 18.00 -2.15 -2.01
C LYS A 264 18.25 -1.90 -3.49
N ASN A 265 19.08 -0.90 -3.80
CA ASN A 265 19.51 -0.62 -5.18
C ASN A 265 20.44 -1.75 -5.62
N ASN A 266 20.04 -2.52 -6.62
CA ASN A 266 20.87 -3.59 -7.16
C ASN A 266 21.73 -3.11 -8.35
N THR A 267 21.35 -1.97 -8.95
CA THR A 267 22.01 -1.38 -10.12
C THR A 267 23.42 -0.88 -9.81
N PHE A 268 23.69 -0.42 -8.59
CA PHE A 268 24.99 0.14 -8.21
C PHE A 268 26.14 -0.87 -8.38
N LEU A 269 25.99 -2.10 -7.89
CA LEU A 269 27.05 -3.11 -7.97
C LEU A 269 27.31 -3.55 -9.42
N ALA A 270 26.25 -3.75 -10.21
CA ALA A 270 26.38 -4.12 -11.62
C ALA A 270 27.02 -3.01 -12.46
N GLN A 271 26.66 -1.74 -12.21
CA GLN A 271 27.29 -0.58 -12.84
C GLN A 271 28.79 -0.51 -12.53
N GLN A 272 29.20 -0.74 -11.28
CA GLN A 272 30.61 -0.72 -10.91
C GLN A 272 31.43 -1.79 -11.63
N ILE A 273 30.92 -3.02 -11.75
CA ILE A 273 31.59 -4.10 -12.50
C ILE A 273 31.78 -3.71 -13.97
N LEU A 274 30.79 -3.10 -14.59
CA LEU A 274 30.89 -2.64 -15.99
C LEU A 274 31.80 -1.43 -16.14
N PHE A 275 31.85 -0.54 -15.15
CA PHE A 275 32.80 0.56 -15.13
C PHE A 275 34.25 0.06 -14.97
N MET A 276 34.46 -1.02 -14.21
CA MET A 276 35.74 -1.71 -14.13
C MET A 276 36.12 -2.34 -15.48
N LEU A 277 35.18 -3.00 -16.17
CA LEU A 277 35.40 -3.53 -17.52
C LEU A 277 35.72 -2.43 -18.54
N ALA A 278 34.98 -1.32 -18.52
CA ALA A 278 35.24 -0.16 -19.38
C ALA A 278 36.65 0.40 -19.16
N ALA A 279 37.08 0.53 -17.90
CA ALA A 279 38.43 0.96 -17.56
C ALA A 279 39.48 -0.03 -18.06
N GLY A 280 39.24 -1.34 -17.92
CA GLY A 280 40.11 -2.41 -18.41
C GLY A 280 40.29 -2.38 -19.93
N LEU A 281 39.19 -2.35 -20.70
CA LEU A 281 39.24 -2.27 -22.16
C LEU A 281 39.99 -1.01 -22.65
N SER A 282 39.75 0.12 -21.98
CA SER A 282 40.41 1.38 -22.33
C SER A 282 41.91 1.32 -22.03
N MET A 283 42.31 0.67 -20.94
CA MET A 283 43.71 0.42 -20.61
C MET A 283 44.37 -0.45 -21.69
N ILE A 284 43.75 -1.56 -22.07
CA ILE A 284 44.24 -2.48 -23.11
C ILE A 284 44.49 -1.71 -24.41
N PHE A 285 43.54 -0.89 -24.84
CA PHE A 285 43.68 -0.04 -26.03
C PHE A 285 44.92 0.87 -25.92
N ALA A 286 45.06 1.61 -24.81
CA ALA A 286 46.19 2.51 -24.61
C ALA A 286 47.54 1.77 -24.61
N THR A 287 47.61 0.58 -23.99
CA THR A 287 48.83 -0.23 -24.01
C THR A 287 49.17 -0.73 -25.40
N ILE A 288 48.20 -1.15 -26.20
CA ILE A 288 48.45 -1.62 -27.56
C ILE A 288 49.05 -0.49 -28.40
N VAL A 289 48.48 0.72 -28.33
CA VAL A 289 49.01 1.86 -29.07
C VAL A 289 50.41 2.25 -28.56
N SER A 290 50.59 2.30 -27.24
CA SER A 290 51.89 2.58 -26.62
C SER A 290 52.96 1.59 -27.08
N PHE A 291 52.71 0.28 -26.98
CA PHE A 291 53.68 -0.75 -27.37
C PHE A 291 53.95 -0.75 -28.88
N SER A 292 52.92 -0.53 -29.71
CA SER A 292 53.09 -0.47 -31.17
C SER A 292 53.98 0.70 -31.61
N PHE A 293 53.78 1.89 -31.02
CA PHE A 293 54.63 3.05 -31.29
C PHE A 293 56.02 2.90 -30.68
N GLN A 294 56.13 2.26 -29.52
CA GLN A 294 57.42 1.98 -28.88
C GLN A 294 58.26 0.98 -29.72
N GLN A 295 57.62 -0.03 -30.31
CA GLN A 295 58.28 -0.99 -31.20
C GLN A 295 58.75 -0.34 -32.51
N THR A 296 57.97 0.58 -33.05
CA THR A 296 58.25 1.24 -34.35
C THR A 296 59.28 2.37 -34.23
N TYR A 297 59.15 3.24 -33.22
CA TYR A 297 59.94 4.48 -33.10
C TYR A 297 61.00 4.43 -31.99
N GLY A 298 61.13 3.31 -31.27
CA GLY A 298 62.06 3.15 -30.16
C GLY A 298 61.66 3.94 -28.91
N ASN A 299 62.53 3.91 -27.89
CA ASN A 299 62.29 4.60 -26.62
C ASN A 299 62.68 6.10 -26.73
N PHE A 300 61.86 6.99 -26.16
CA PHE A 300 62.11 8.44 -26.00
C PHE A 300 62.22 9.28 -27.29
N THR A 301 61.41 9.00 -28.30
CA THR A 301 61.31 9.86 -29.49
C THR A 301 60.11 10.82 -29.42
N ARG A 302 60.23 12.00 -30.06
CA ARG A 302 59.12 12.99 -30.11
C ARG A 302 57.80 12.39 -30.64
N PRO A 303 57.78 11.51 -31.67
CA PRO A 303 56.56 10.85 -32.12
C PRO A 303 55.93 9.94 -31.07
N LEU A 304 56.73 9.19 -30.30
CA LEU A 304 56.24 8.36 -29.19
C LEU A 304 55.55 9.20 -28.12
N PHE A 305 56.15 10.34 -27.74
CA PHE A 305 55.56 11.22 -26.73
C PHE A 305 54.19 11.77 -27.17
N ILE A 306 54.08 12.21 -28.42
CA ILE A 306 52.80 12.67 -28.99
C ILE A 306 51.78 11.53 -29.00
N ALA A 307 52.18 10.33 -29.45
CA ALA A 307 51.31 9.16 -29.47
C ALA A 307 50.81 8.76 -28.07
N LEU A 308 51.66 8.85 -27.05
CA LEU A 308 51.28 8.58 -25.66
C LEU A 308 50.23 9.55 -25.13
N VAL A 309 50.42 10.86 -25.35
CA VAL A 309 49.47 11.90 -24.93
C VAL A 309 48.12 11.70 -25.63
N VAL A 310 48.14 11.50 -26.95
CA VAL A 310 46.91 11.28 -27.74
C VAL A 310 46.21 9.99 -27.30
N SER A 311 46.96 8.89 -27.10
CA SER A 311 46.40 7.62 -26.62
C SER A 311 45.77 7.74 -25.25
N TYR A 312 46.37 8.53 -24.36
CA TYR A 312 45.82 8.80 -23.03
C TYR A 312 44.50 9.57 -23.12
N MET A 313 44.41 10.59 -23.96
CA MET A 313 43.16 11.33 -24.20
C MET A 313 42.07 10.43 -24.80
N PHE A 314 42.43 9.60 -25.79
CA PHE A 314 41.50 8.65 -26.40
C PHE A 314 41.03 7.57 -25.43
N LYS A 315 41.92 7.05 -24.58
CA LYS A 315 41.58 6.12 -23.49
C LYS A 315 40.46 6.69 -22.62
N ASP A 316 40.58 7.94 -22.20
CA ASP A 316 39.56 8.56 -21.35
C ASP A 316 38.23 8.74 -22.09
N ARG A 317 38.26 9.12 -23.38
CA ARG A 317 37.03 9.23 -24.19
C ARG A 317 36.36 7.88 -24.45
N ILE A 318 37.14 6.83 -24.72
CA ILE A 318 36.63 5.46 -24.88
C ILE A 318 36.01 4.98 -23.57
N LYS A 319 36.67 5.21 -22.43
CA LYS A 319 36.16 4.85 -21.10
C LYS A 319 34.82 5.52 -20.83
N ASP A 320 34.70 6.82 -21.08
CA ASP A 320 33.48 7.59 -20.83
C ASP A 320 32.35 7.15 -21.76
N PHE A 321 32.64 6.92 -23.05
CA PHE A 321 31.69 6.37 -24.01
C PHE A 321 31.18 4.99 -23.59
N LEU A 322 32.09 4.09 -23.20
CA LEU A 322 31.74 2.75 -22.72
C LEU A 322 30.90 2.81 -21.44
N ARG A 323 31.25 3.67 -20.47
CA ARG A 323 30.45 3.88 -19.26
C ARG A 323 29.04 4.32 -19.58
N TYR A 324 28.89 5.32 -20.46
CA TYR A 324 27.59 5.81 -20.91
C TYR A 324 26.79 4.72 -21.62
N TRP A 325 27.42 4.00 -22.55
CA TRP A 325 26.79 2.91 -23.29
C TRP A 325 26.33 1.77 -22.38
N PHE A 326 27.16 1.34 -21.43
CA PHE A 326 26.81 0.31 -20.46
C PHE A 326 25.69 0.77 -19.51
N ALA A 327 25.76 2.01 -19.01
CA ALA A 327 24.73 2.56 -18.13
C ALA A 327 23.35 2.60 -18.81
N ASN A 328 23.29 3.01 -20.08
CA ASN A 328 22.04 3.10 -20.82
C ASN A 328 21.52 1.74 -21.31
N LYS A 329 22.40 0.81 -21.68
CA LYS A 329 21.99 -0.52 -22.19
C LYS A 329 21.53 -1.46 -21.07
N LEU A 330 22.06 -1.33 -19.86
CA LEU A 330 21.64 -2.08 -18.67
C LEU A 330 20.21 -1.77 -18.22
N GLY A 331 19.75 -0.53 -18.43
CA GLY A 331 18.48 -0.04 -17.91
C GLY A 331 17.26 -0.86 -18.34
N SER A 332 17.35 -1.55 -19.48
CA SER A 332 16.23 -2.28 -20.08
C SER A 332 16.10 -3.76 -19.70
N LYS A 333 17.16 -4.38 -19.14
CA LYS A 333 17.19 -5.85 -18.92
C LYS A 333 17.38 -6.28 -17.46
N TYR A 334 17.74 -5.36 -16.58
CA TYR A 334 17.91 -5.62 -15.15
C TYR A 334 16.88 -4.87 -14.32
N TYR A 335 16.37 -5.53 -13.29
CA TYR A 335 15.52 -4.89 -12.28
C TYR A 335 16.29 -3.79 -11.55
N ASP A 336 15.72 -2.60 -11.48
CA ASP A 336 16.33 -1.44 -10.84
C ASP A 336 16.40 -1.64 -9.31
N TYR A 337 15.32 -2.20 -8.74
CA TYR A 337 15.18 -2.41 -7.31
C TYR A 337 14.80 -3.84 -6.97
N ARG A 338 15.39 -4.34 -5.88
CA ARG A 338 14.94 -5.55 -5.19
C ARG A 338 14.49 -5.17 -3.80
N THR A 339 13.27 -5.57 -3.48
CA THR A 339 12.62 -5.33 -2.20
C THR A 339 12.55 -6.63 -1.44
N LYS A 340 13.04 -6.67 -0.21
CA LYS A 340 12.74 -7.79 0.71
C LYS A 340 11.42 -7.50 1.42
N LEU A 341 10.54 -8.50 1.47
CA LEU A 341 9.27 -8.46 2.18
C LEU A 341 9.44 -9.20 3.50
N ASP A 342 9.16 -8.50 4.58
CA ASP A 342 9.24 -9.02 5.94
C ASP A 342 7.92 -8.78 6.68
N MET A 343 7.47 -9.80 7.40
CA MET A 343 6.35 -9.75 8.32
C MET A 343 6.83 -10.20 9.70
N ARG A 344 6.76 -9.29 10.69
CA ARG A 344 7.12 -9.59 12.10
C ARG A 344 8.54 -10.14 12.29
N GLY A 345 9.50 -9.71 11.48
CA GLY A 345 10.88 -10.19 11.49
C GLY A 345 11.08 -11.53 10.76
N LYS A 346 10.02 -12.05 10.11
CA LYS A 346 10.10 -13.26 9.28
C LYS A 346 10.09 -12.84 7.82
N TYR A 347 11.07 -13.36 7.07
CA TYR A 347 11.12 -13.19 5.62
C TYR A 347 9.97 -13.97 4.98
N ILE A 348 9.15 -13.27 4.18
CA ILE A 348 7.99 -13.86 3.49
C ILE A 348 8.14 -13.82 1.97
N GLY A 349 9.10 -13.08 1.43
CA GLY A 349 9.33 -13.02 -0.01
C GLY A 349 10.10 -11.80 -0.48
N GLN A 350 10.07 -11.58 -1.79
CA GLN A 350 10.77 -10.48 -2.43
C GLN A 350 10.00 -9.92 -3.62
N GLY A 351 10.12 -8.62 -3.83
CA GLY A 351 9.67 -7.94 -5.04
C GLY A 351 10.87 -7.51 -5.90
N LYS A 352 10.68 -7.50 -7.21
CA LYS A 352 11.62 -6.90 -8.16
C LYS A 352 10.86 -5.92 -9.04
N GLU A 353 11.36 -4.70 -9.14
CA GLU A 353 10.72 -3.61 -9.87
C GLU A 353 11.71 -3.04 -10.89
N GLY A 354 11.22 -2.64 -12.05
CA GLY A 354 11.99 -1.97 -13.10
C GLY A 354 11.11 -0.95 -13.82
N PHE A 355 11.71 0.16 -14.22
CA PHE A 355 11.08 1.22 -15.00
C PHE A 355 11.97 1.57 -16.17
N ASP A 356 11.40 1.68 -17.37
CA ASP A 356 12.15 2.14 -18.55
C ASP A 356 11.22 2.84 -19.56
N PHE A 357 11.80 3.72 -20.37
CA PHE A 357 11.11 4.28 -21.53
C PHE A 357 11.27 3.33 -22.71
N VAL A 358 10.15 2.86 -23.25
CA VAL A 358 10.13 1.90 -24.35
C VAL A 358 9.81 2.62 -25.64
N ASN A 359 10.64 2.40 -26.67
CA ASN A 359 10.37 2.90 -28.01
C ASN A 359 9.18 2.14 -28.62
N GLU A 360 8.34 2.83 -29.39
CA GLU A 360 7.13 2.28 -30.01
C GLU A 360 7.34 0.97 -30.77
N THR A 361 8.50 0.84 -31.42
CA THR A 361 8.91 -0.39 -32.15
C THR A 361 9.08 -1.62 -31.27
N ARG A 362 9.24 -1.44 -29.95
CA ARG A 362 9.46 -2.52 -28.97
C ARG A 362 8.23 -2.81 -28.11
N ILE A 363 7.12 -2.12 -28.36
CA ILE A 363 5.87 -2.37 -27.66
C ILE A 363 5.26 -3.68 -28.19
N PRO A 364 4.88 -4.64 -27.33
CA PRO A 364 4.22 -5.87 -27.77
C PRO A 364 2.90 -5.59 -28.51
N GLU A 365 2.61 -6.37 -29.55
CA GLU A 365 1.40 -6.18 -30.39
C GLU A 365 0.09 -6.26 -29.58
N GLU A 366 0.03 -7.14 -28.58
CA GLU A 366 -1.13 -7.24 -27.67
C GLU A 366 -1.44 -5.89 -26.98
N VAL A 367 -0.40 -5.15 -26.60
CA VAL A 367 -0.53 -3.86 -25.91
C VAL A 367 -0.98 -2.77 -26.88
N LYS A 368 -0.45 -2.80 -28.12
CA LYS A 368 -0.88 -1.88 -29.18
C LYS A 368 -2.36 -2.06 -29.49
N ASN A 369 -2.82 -3.30 -29.60
CA ASN A 369 -4.22 -3.63 -29.84
C ASN A 369 -5.12 -3.15 -28.70
N LEU A 370 -4.73 -3.38 -27.44
CA LEU A 370 -5.48 -2.88 -26.27
C LEU A 370 -5.56 -1.35 -26.24
N ARG A 371 -4.50 -0.66 -26.67
CA ARG A 371 -4.52 0.81 -26.76
C ARG A 371 -5.51 1.29 -27.82
N MET A 372 -5.49 0.70 -29.01
CA MET A 372 -6.40 1.09 -30.10
C MET A 372 -7.87 0.87 -29.71
N GLN A 373 -8.17 -0.22 -28.99
CA GLN A 373 -9.53 -0.46 -28.48
C GLN A 373 -10.00 0.61 -27.49
N GLY A 374 -9.11 1.19 -26.69
CA GLY A 374 -9.44 2.27 -25.76
C GLY A 374 -9.62 3.64 -26.42
N GLU A 375 -9.05 3.86 -27.61
CA GLU A 375 -9.29 5.07 -28.41
C GLU A 375 -10.68 5.04 -29.09
N GLU A 376 -11.31 3.86 -29.21
CA GLU A 376 -12.66 3.68 -29.77
C GLU A 376 -13.78 3.67 -28.69
N ASP A 377 -13.45 3.78 -27.40
CA ASP A 377 -14.43 3.81 -26.31
C ASP A 377 -15.11 5.21 -26.22
N PRO A 378 -16.44 5.32 -26.43
CA PRO A 378 -17.15 6.60 -26.39
C PRO A 378 -17.16 7.30 -25.02
N ASP A 379 -16.78 6.61 -23.94
CA ASP A 379 -16.58 7.19 -22.61
C ASP A 379 -15.15 7.74 -22.39
N SER A 380 -14.25 7.61 -23.37
CA SER A 380 -12.94 8.27 -23.36
C SER A 380 -13.15 9.77 -23.55
N VAL A 381 -12.92 10.56 -22.49
CA VAL A 381 -13.10 12.02 -22.53
C VAL A 381 -12.15 12.60 -23.58
N PRO A 382 -12.66 13.20 -24.68
CA PRO A 382 -11.80 13.78 -25.70
C PRO A 382 -11.02 14.98 -25.14
N PRO A 383 -9.83 15.31 -25.68
CA PRO A 383 -8.92 16.31 -25.12
C PRO A 383 -9.42 17.77 -25.18
N GLU A 384 -10.63 18.03 -25.67
CA GLU A 384 -11.10 19.39 -26.01
C GLU A 384 -12.19 19.94 -25.08
N SER A 385 -12.16 19.60 -23.80
CA SER A 385 -12.98 20.31 -22.80
C SER A 385 -12.18 20.69 -21.54
N ILE A 386 -11.27 21.64 -21.69
CA ILE A 386 -10.85 22.60 -20.63
C ILE A 386 -10.81 23.99 -21.25
#